data_AF-A0A0R2E427-F1
#
_entry.id   AF-A0A0R2E427-F1
#
_cell.length_a   1.000
_cell.length_b   1.000
_cell.length_c   1.000
_cell.angle_alpha   90.00
_cell.angle_beta   90.00
_cell.angle_gamma   90.00
#
_symmetry.space_group_name_H-M   'P 1'
#
loop_
_entity.id
_entity.type
_entity.pdbx_description
1 polymer ?
#
loop_
_entity_poly.entity_id
_entity_poly.type
_entity_poly.pdbx_seq_one_letter_code
_entity_poly.pdbx_strand_id
1 'polypeptide(L)'
;MVYSDFLSNLSVNSNKVQKTMSQLSSSKQVNKSSDDPLAASQIMNLKDLISQNESDSSTISDSLTWTETQDSALSDVNTAMLRIKTLIQSSANGTADSDEFEANKNEIQQNIESIVDSLNTNYGGKYVFSGQNTTTQPFSVEKDDNGDITGIKYSGTTDNLSREISKGTTVNLVTDGSQFLDESGTTADPQNLGTFVNDLITALNNGDTTSLSGDIMTKFENYRQNFVNIRSKLGALENRLTSAQSRNETENTNLTDSLSDKQDVDVAAKYIEYTNQMATYQATLAMGTKVMQTSVMDYMK
;
A
#
# COMPACT_ATOMS: atom_id res chain seq x y z
N MET A 1 39.31 -56.73 -3.82
CA MET A 1 38.41 -56.31 -4.90
C MET A 1 36.94 -56.45 -4.47
N VAL A 2 36.41 -57.65 -4.21
CA VAL A 2 34.99 -57.82 -3.84
C VAL A 2 34.58 -57.07 -2.56
N TYR A 3 35.45 -57.04 -1.53
CA TYR A 3 35.16 -56.32 -0.28
C TYR A 3 35.15 -54.78 -0.44
N SER A 4 36.07 -54.22 -1.24
CA SER A 4 36.09 -52.78 -1.53
C SER A 4 34.87 -52.36 -2.35
N ASP A 5 34.44 -53.20 -3.29
CA ASP A 5 33.24 -52.95 -4.09
C ASP A 5 31.97 -53.03 -3.23
N PHE A 6 31.92 -53.95 -2.27
CA PHE A 6 30.84 -54.02 -1.27
C PHE A 6 30.76 -52.74 -0.44
N LEU A 7 31.89 -52.28 0.14
CA LEU A 7 31.91 -51.05 0.95
C LEU A 7 31.52 -49.81 0.14
N SER A 8 31.97 -49.73 -1.12
CA SER A 8 31.59 -48.66 -2.04
C SER A 8 30.08 -48.67 -2.31
N ASN A 9 29.51 -49.83 -2.66
CA ASN A 9 28.06 -49.97 -2.88
C ASN A 9 27.23 -49.68 -1.63
N LEU A 10 27.71 -50.11 -0.45
CA LEU A 10 27.07 -49.82 0.83
C LEU A 10 27.04 -48.32 1.12
N SER A 11 28.17 -47.64 0.88
CA SER A 11 28.27 -46.19 1.04
C SER A 11 27.34 -45.44 0.07
N VAL A 12 27.31 -45.83 -1.22
CA VAL A 12 26.41 -45.26 -2.22
C VAL A 12 24.94 -45.45 -1.83
N ASN A 13 24.55 -46.65 -1.39
CA ASN A 13 23.17 -46.94 -1.00
C ASN A 13 22.78 -46.21 0.29
N SER A 14 23.68 -46.13 1.27
CA SER A 14 23.48 -45.35 2.50
C SER A 14 23.25 -43.87 2.20
N ASN A 15 24.07 -43.29 1.31
CA ASN A 15 23.92 -41.90 0.88
C ASN A 15 22.59 -41.65 0.14
N LYS A 16 22.14 -42.58 -0.71
CA LYS A 16 20.84 -42.49 -1.40
C LYS A 16 19.68 -42.48 -0.40
N VAL A 17 19.67 -43.42 0.55
CA VAL A 17 18.65 -43.49 1.61
C VAL A 17 18.63 -42.20 2.43
N GLN A 18 19.81 -41.70 2.84
CA GLN A 18 19.91 -40.45 3.59
C GLN A 18 19.40 -39.24 2.80
N LYS A 19 19.71 -39.17 1.51
CA LYS A 19 19.21 -38.11 0.62
C LYS A 19 17.69 -38.15 0.51
N THR A 20 17.11 -39.29 0.17
CA THR A 20 15.65 -39.44 0.02
C THR A 20 14.92 -39.21 1.35
N MET A 21 15.50 -39.67 2.47
CA MET A 21 15.00 -39.37 3.82
C MET A 21 15.00 -37.87 4.11
N SER A 22 16.08 -37.16 3.75
CA SER A 22 16.15 -35.71 3.93
C SER A 22 15.10 -34.98 3.08
N GLN A 23 14.93 -35.39 1.82
CA GLN A 23 13.94 -34.83 0.90
C GLN A 23 12.52 -35.03 1.44
N LEU A 24 12.19 -36.23 1.93
CA LEU A 24 10.91 -36.52 2.59
C LEU A 24 10.71 -35.69 3.86
N SER A 25 11.73 -35.55 4.70
CA SER A 25 11.62 -34.78 5.95
C SER A 25 11.43 -33.28 5.73
N SER A 26 12.02 -32.75 4.65
CA SER A 26 11.96 -31.34 4.26
C SER A 26 10.79 -30.99 3.34
N SER A 27 10.14 -32.01 2.77
CA SER A 27 9.24 -31.91 1.62
C SER A 27 9.82 -31.19 0.38
N LYS A 28 11.15 -31.11 0.27
CA LYS A 28 11.83 -30.43 -0.84
C LYS A 28 12.65 -31.41 -1.67
N GLN A 29 12.48 -31.35 -2.99
CA GLN A 29 13.27 -32.06 -3.97
C GLN A 29 14.72 -31.57 -3.97
N VAL A 30 14.97 -30.26 -3.83
CA VAL A 30 16.32 -29.67 -3.76
C VAL A 30 16.55 -29.09 -2.37
N ASN A 31 17.34 -29.79 -1.55
CA ASN A 31 17.69 -29.35 -0.19
C ASN A 31 19.04 -28.61 -0.13
N LYS A 32 20.01 -29.02 -0.94
CA LYS A 32 21.34 -28.43 -0.99
C LYS A 32 21.63 -27.92 -2.40
N SER A 33 22.30 -26.78 -2.50
CA SER A 33 22.79 -26.26 -3.78
C SER A 33 23.78 -27.20 -4.48
N SER A 34 24.38 -28.12 -3.74
CA SER A 34 25.24 -29.19 -4.29
C SER A 34 24.46 -30.31 -4.98
N ASP A 35 23.17 -30.48 -4.70
CA ASP A 35 22.34 -31.55 -5.30
C ASP A 35 21.99 -31.24 -6.75
N ASP A 36 21.65 -29.98 -7.03
CA ASP A 36 21.43 -29.44 -8.37
C ASP A 36 21.70 -27.92 -8.35
N PRO A 37 22.90 -27.48 -8.78
CA PRO A 37 23.24 -26.06 -8.79
C PRO A 37 22.34 -25.20 -9.68
N LEU A 38 21.83 -25.78 -10.78
CA LEU A 38 20.98 -25.06 -11.72
C LEU A 38 19.59 -24.85 -11.14
N ALA A 39 18.97 -25.93 -10.63
CA ALA A 39 17.67 -25.84 -9.97
C ALA A 39 17.74 -24.96 -8.71
N ALA A 40 18.82 -25.06 -7.92
CA ALA A 40 19.03 -24.20 -6.76
C ALA A 40 19.13 -22.71 -7.12
N SER A 41 19.82 -22.36 -8.22
CA SER A 41 19.88 -20.98 -8.70
C SER A 41 18.51 -20.46 -9.17
N GLN A 42 17.70 -21.30 -9.82
CA GLN A 42 16.35 -20.93 -10.25
C GLN A 42 15.41 -20.73 -9.05
N ILE A 43 15.48 -21.63 -8.06
CA ILE A 43 14.70 -21.55 -6.81
C ILE A 43 15.07 -20.28 -6.03
N MET A 44 16.36 -19.93 -5.96
CA MET A 44 16.81 -18.71 -5.30
C MET A 44 16.24 -17.46 -5.99
N ASN A 45 16.33 -17.40 -7.32
CA ASN A 45 15.74 -16.29 -8.09
C ASN A 45 14.23 -16.18 -7.87
N LEU A 46 13.50 -17.29 -7.90
CA LEU A 46 12.05 -17.29 -7.62
C LEU A 46 11.72 -16.78 -6.22
N LYS A 47 12.51 -17.16 -5.20
CA LYS A 47 12.34 -16.64 -3.83
C LYS A 47 12.61 -15.15 -3.73
N ASP A 48 13.64 -14.67 -4.41
CA ASP A 48 13.95 -13.24 -4.46
C ASP A 48 12.82 -12.45 -5.12
N LEU A 49 12.25 -12.99 -6.21
CA LEU A 49 11.09 -12.40 -6.88
C LEU A 49 9.83 -12.41 -6.00
N ILE A 50 9.55 -13.51 -5.27
CA ILE A 50 8.45 -13.58 -4.31
C ILE A 50 8.63 -12.54 -3.20
N SER A 51 9.82 -12.46 -2.60
CA SER A 51 10.10 -11.49 -1.53
C SER A 51 9.98 -10.04 -2.00
N GLN A 52 10.40 -9.76 -3.24
CA GLN A 52 10.19 -8.45 -3.87
C GLN A 52 8.70 -8.18 -4.07
N ASN A 53 7.95 -9.15 -4.59
CA ASN A 53 6.51 -9.03 -4.82
C ASN A 53 5.73 -8.83 -3.51
N GLU A 54 6.10 -9.51 -2.42
CA GLU A 54 5.54 -9.28 -1.08
C GLU A 54 5.82 -7.86 -0.55
N SER A 55 7.02 -7.34 -0.80
CA SER A 55 7.39 -5.96 -0.43
C SER A 55 6.57 -4.92 -1.23
N ASP A 56 6.39 -5.17 -2.53
CA ASP A 56 5.54 -4.39 -3.41
C ASP A 56 4.07 -4.45 -2.93
N SER A 57 3.59 -5.63 -2.54
CA SER A 57 2.24 -5.85 -1.99
C SER A 57 1.99 -5.01 -0.75
N SER A 58 2.92 -5.04 0.21
CA SER A 58 2.85 -4.19 1.41
C SER A 58 2.85 -2.71 1.05
N THR A 59 3.65 -2.30 0.07
CA THR A 59 3.73 -0.89 -0.36
C THR A 59 2.45 -0.44 -1.08
N ILE A 60 1.84 -1.30 -1.89
CA ILE A 60 0.54 -1.06 -2.53
C ILE A 60 -0.55 -0.93 -1.46
N SER A 61 -0.59 -1.86 -0.51
CA SER A 61 -1.57 -1.86 0.59
C SER A 61 -1.49 -0.57 1.42
N ASP A 62 -0.27 -0.17 1.82
CA ASP A 62 -0.04 1.09 2.53
C ASP A 62 -0.52 2.31 1.71
N SER A 63 -0.28 2.28 0.40
CA SER A 63 -0.70 3.36 -0.51
C SER A 63 -2.21 3.40 -0.69
N LEU A 64 -2.87 2.24 -0.66
CA LEU A 64 -4.32 2.12 -0.73
C LEU A 64 -4.94 2.69 0.56
N THR A 65 -4.50 2.25 1.74
CA THR A 65 -5.00 2.79 3.01
C THR A 65 -4.75 4.29 3.16
N TRP A 66 -3.62 4.78 2.66
CA TRP A 66 -3.36 6.21 2.57
C TRP A 66 -4.40 6.94 1.70
N THR A 67 -4.67 6.40 0.51
CA THR A 67 -5.65 6.97 -0.45
C THR A 67 -7.08 6.91 0.10
N GLU A 68 -7.46 5.83 0.79
CA GLU A 68 -8.75 5.69 1.47
C GLU A 68 -8.92 6.69 2.59
N THR A 69 -7.86 6.92 3.39
CA THR A 69 -7.87 7.95 4.44
C THR A 69 -8.05 9.35 3.83
N GLN A 70 -7.43 9.62 2.68
CA GLN A 70 -7.65 10.85 1.93
C GLN A 70 -9.09 10.97 1.42
N ASP A 71 -9.68 9.92 0.84
CA ASP A 71 -11.07 9.98 0.35
C ASP A 71 -12.07 10.20 1.50
N SER A 72 -11.87 9.55 2.65
CA SER A 72 -12.70 9.76 3.84
C SER A 72 -12.65 11.21 4.30
N ALA A 73 -11.46 11.80 4.41
CA ALA A 73 -11.30 13.20 4.76
C ALA A 73 -11.98 14.14 3.75
N LEU A 74 -11.89 13.86 2.45
CA LEU A 74 -12.57 14.65 1.42
C LEU A 74 -14.09 14.45 1.41
N SER A 75 -14.59 13.30 1.85
CA SER A 75 -16.02 13.06 2.03
C SER A 75 -16.59 13.95 3.15
N ASP A 76 -15.84 14.10 4.25
CA ASP A 76 -16.21 15.01 5.35
C ASP A 76 -16.21 16.47 4.87
N VAL A 77 -15.17 16.87 4.13
CA VAL A 77 -15.11 18.21 3.51
C VAL A 77 -16.30 18.45 2.59
N ASN A 78 -16.68 17.48 1.74
CA ASN A 78 -17.82 17.64 0.86
C ASN A 78 -19.14 17.83 1.64
N THR A 79 -19.30 17.14 2.78
CA THR A 79 -20.48 17.31 3.65
C THR A 79 -20.52 18.71 4.27
N ALA A 80 -19.39 19.19 4.81
CA ALA A 80 -19.27 20.54 5.34
C ALA A 80 -19.51 21.61 4.26
N MET A 81 -19.00 21.40 3.04
CA MET A 81 -19.27 22.29 1.90
C MET A 81 -20.77 22.34 1.55
N LEU A 82 -21.46 21.20 1.49
CA LEU A 82 -22.91 21.19 1.25
C LEU A 82 -23.69 21.95 2.33
N ARG A 83 -23.23 21.88 3.58
CA ARG A 83 -23.81 22.66 4.68
C ARG A 83 -23.58 24.16 4.49
N ILE A 84 -22.34 24.58 4.20
CA ILE A 84 -22.00 25.97 3.89
C ILE A 84 -22.85 26.50 2.73
N LYS A 85 -23.00 25.75 1.65
CA LYS A 85 -23.86 26.13 0.52
C LYS A 85 -25.29 26.44 0.95
N THR A 86 -25.86 25.59 1.79
CA THR A 86 -27.23 25.75 2.30
C THR A 86 -27.35 27.03 3.14
N LEU A 87 -26.34 27.33 3.95
CA LEU A 87 -26.28 28.54 4.79
C LEU A 87 -26.07 29.82 3.97
N ILE A 88 -25.28 29.77 2.89
CA ILE A 88 -25.15 30.89 1.95
C ILE A 88 -26.50 31.13 1.25
N GLN A 89 -27.18 30.07 0.80
CA GLN A 89 -28.49 30.18 0.16
C GLN A 89 -29.57 30.71 1.10
N SER A 90 -29.60 30.29 2.37
CA SER A 90 -30.54 30.84 3.36
C SER A 90 -30.28 32.31 3.62
N SER A 91 -29.00 32.70 3.76
CA SER A 91 -28.58 34.09 3.99
C SER A 91 -28.83 34.99 2.77
N ALA A 92 -28.83 34.41 1.56
CA ALA A 92 -29.09 35.13 0.32
C ALA A 92 -30.58 35.41 0.03
N ASN A 93 -31.53 34.77 0.76
CA ASN A 93 -32.97 34.86 0.46
C ASN A 93 -33.63 36.22 0.79
N GLY A 94 -32.86 37.26 1.14
CA GLY A 94 -33.35 38.64 1.29
C GLY A 94 -34.29 38.91 2.48
N THR A 95 -34.78 37.86 3.13
CA THR A 95 -35.66 37.93 4.31
C THR A 95 -34.93 37.66 5.62
N ALA A 96 -33.61 37.49 5.58
CA ALA A 96 -32.82 37.13 6.76
C ALA A 96 -32.61 38.35 7.67
N ASP A 97 -32.86 38.17 8.97
CA ASP A 97 -32.62 39.20 9.98
C ASP A 97 -31.15 39.23 10.43
N SER A 98 -30.72 40.33 11.06
CA SER A 98 -29.33 40.49 11.55
C SER A 98 -28.89 39.36 12.50
N ASP A 99 -29.80 38.85 13.32
CA ASP A 99 -29.53 37.73 14.23
C ASP A 99 -29.35 36.40 13.46
N GLU A 100 -30.06 36.22 12.35
CA GLU A 100 -29.95 35.04 11.49
C GLU A 100 -28.64 35.05 10.70
N PHE A 101 -28.19 36.23 10.24
CA PHE A 101 -26.87 36.38 9.62
C PHE A 101 -25.75 36.02 10.60
N GLU A 102 -25.83 36.47 11.85
CA GLU A 102 -24.83 36.15 12.87
C GLU A 102 -24.84 34.65 13.21
N ALA A 103 -26.01 34.04 13.34
CA ALA A 103 -26.13 32.60 13.56
C ALA A 103 -25.55 31.77 12.39
N ASN A 104 -25.89 32.13 11.15
CA ASN A 104 -25.37 31.47 9.95
C ASN A 104 -23.86 31.66 9.81
N LYS A 105 -23.33 32.84 10.14
CA LYS A 105 -21.89 33.14 10.14
C LYS A 105 -21.14 32.23 11.11
N ASN A 106 -21.60 32.14 12.36
CA ASN A 106 -20.99 31.28 13.37
C ASN A 106 -20.98 29.81 12.93
N GLU A 107 -22.07 29.34 12.31
CA GLU A 107 -22.13 27.97 11.79
C GLU A 107 -21.21 27.76 10.57
N ILE A 108 -21.12 28.73 9.66
CA ILE A 108 -20.18 28.69 8.53
C ILE A 108 -18.74 28.63 9.03
N GLN A 109 -18.38 29.42 10.05
CA GLN A 109 -17.04 29.39 10.66
C GLN A 109 -16.71 28.01 11.24
N GLN A 110 -17.63 27.39 11.97
CA GLN A 110 -17.45 26.02 12.48
C GLN A 110 -17.27 25.00 11.35
N ASN A 111 -18.04 25.11 10.26
CA ASN A 111 -17.87 24.22 9.12
C ASN A 111 -16.52 24.43 8.42
N ILE A 112 -15.99 25.66 8.37
CA ILE A 112 -14.66 25.95 7.82
C ILE A 112 -13.57 25.35 8.71
N GLU A 113 -13.70 25.46 10.04
CA GLU A 113 -12.79 24.79 10.98
C GLU A 113 -12.82 23.27 10.80
N SER A 114 -14.01 22.68 10.66
CA SER A 114 -14.15 21.25 10.37
C SER A 114 -13.49 20.85 9.05
N ILE A 115 -13.58 21.67 8.00
CA ILE A 115 -12.90 21.42 6.72
C ILE A 115 -11.39 21.41 6.92
N VAL A 116 -10.86 22.38 7.68
CA VAL A 116 -9.42 22.48 7.96
C VAL A 116 -8.94 21.31 8.82
N ASP A 117 -9.74 20.86 9.77
CA ASP A 117 -9.44 19.66 10.57
C ASP A 117 -9.42 18.39 9.71
N SER A 118 -10.40 18.21 8.82
CA SER A 118 -10.40 17.10 7.85
C SER A 118 -9.19 17.16 6.93
N LEU A 119 -8.79 18.34 6.45
CA LEU A 119 -7.58 18.54 5.64
C LEU A 119 -6.27 18.39 6.44
N ASN A 120 -6.35 18.37 7.78
CA ASN A 120 -5.25 18.07 8.68
C ASN A 120 -5.31 16.61 9.20
N THR A 121 -6.04 15.72 8.53
CA THR A 121 -6.07 14.30 8.90
C THR A 121 -4.66 13.69 8.89
N ASN A 122 -4.38 12.90 9.92
CA ASN A 122 -3.09 12.25 10.13
C ASN A 122 -3.24 10.73 9.98
N TYR A 123 -2.36 10.14 9.18
CA TYR A 123 -2.20 8.69 9.05
C TYR A 123 -0.78 8.30 9.45
N GLY A 124 -0.64 7.50 10.53
CA GLY A 124 0.66 6.97 10.95
C GLY A 124 1.69 8.02 11.38
N GLY A 125 1.25 9.17 11.90
CA GLY A 125 2.12 10.28 12.28
C GLY A 125 2.48 11.23 11.13
N LYS A 126 1.85 11.05 9.97
CA LYS A 126 2.06 11.81 8.74
C LYS A 126 0.76 12.46 8.28
N TYR A 127 0.80 13.75 8.02
CA TYR A 127 -0.34 14.48 7.45
C TYR A 127 -0.54 14.07 5.99
N VAL A 128 -1.78 13.78 5.62
CA VAL A 128 -2.09 13.18 4.30
C VAL A 128 -2.11 14.20 3.15
N PHE A 129 -2.18 15.50 3.46
CA PHE A 129 -2.28 16.61 2.49
C PHE A 129 -1.13 17.63 2.60
N SER A 130 0.01 17.28 3.20
CA SER A 130 1.14 18.21 3.38
C SER A 130 2.27 18.10 2.34
N GLY A 131 2.03 17.34 1.26
CA GLY A 131 3.03 17.10 0.21
C GLY A 131 4.09 16.09 0.62
N GLN A 132 5.37 16.40 0.42
CA GLN A 132 6.53 15.64 0.91
C GLN A 132 6.81 15.91 2.40
N ASN A 133 6.48 17.10 2.91
CA ASN A 133 6.68 17.46 4.32
C ASN A 133 5.55 16.92 5.20
N THR A 134 5.58 15.61 5.42
CA THR A 134 4.55 14.86 6.16
C THR A 134 4.44 15.15 7.66
N THR A 135 5.41 15.86 8.26
CA THR A 135 5.49 16.06 9.72
C THR A 135 4.95 17.40 10.21
N THR A 136 4.67 18.34 9.31
CA THR A 136 4.14 19.67 9.64
C THR A 136 2.66 19.76 9.30
N GLN A 137 1.88 20.40 10.18
CA GLN A 137 0.46 20.64 9.94
C GLN A 137 0.29 21.45 8.63
N PRO A 138 -0.45 20.92 7.64
CA PRO A 138 -0.56 21.55 6.34
C PRO A 138 -1.41 22.81 6.33
N PHE A 139 -2.56 22.81 7.02
CA PHE A 139 -3.51 23.91 6.99
C PHE A 139 -3.66 24.56 8.37
N SER A 140 -3.57 25.89 8.40
CA SER A 140 -3.85 26.69 9.60
C SER A 140 -4.84 27.79 9.27
N VAL A 141 -5.81 28.00 10.16
CA VAL A 141 -6.78 29.09 10.08
C VAL A 141 -6.15 30.37 10.63
N GLU A 142 -6.21 31.46 9.88
CA GLU A 142 -5.88 32.79 10.37
C GLU A 142 -7.16 33.47 10.84
N LYS A 143 -7.12 34.07 12.04
CA LYS A 143 -8.24 34.77 12.67
C LYS A 143 -7.87 36.22 12.94
N ASP A 144 -8.83 37.13 12.84
CA ASP A 144 -8.66 38.52 13.28
C ASP A 144 -8.85 38.68 14.80
N ASP A 145 -8.70 39.92 15.28
CA ASP A 145 -8.88 40.29 16.70
C ASP A 145 -10.33 40.10 17.19
N ASN A 146 -11.30 39.95 16.29
CA ASN A 146 -12.71 39.68 16.59
C ASN A 146 -13.04 38.18 16.63
N GLY A 147 -12.08 37.31 16.28
CA GLY A 147 -12.25 35.86 16.19
C GLY A 147 -12.80 35.37 14.85
N ASP A 148 -12.97 36.26 13.86
CA ASP A 148 -13.43 35.94 12.52
C ASP A 148 -12.30 35.34 11.67
N ILE A 149 -12.63 34.38 10.81
CA ILE A 149 -11.64 33.67 9.98
C ILE A 149 -11.28 34.57 8.79
N THR A 150 -10.03 35.04 8.74
CA THR A 150 -9.55 35.93 7.67
C THR A 150 -8.77 35.21 6.58
N GLY A 151 -8.41 33.94 6.79
CA GLY A 151 -7.73 33.16 5.77
C GLY A 151 -7.43 31.73 6.18
N ILE A 152 -7.04 30.93 5.19
CA ILE A 152 -6.47 29.60 5.39
C ILE A 152 -5.09 29.61 4.76
N LYS A 153 -4.07 29.34 5.58
CA LYS A 153 -2.68 29.27 5.14
C LYS A 153 -2.27 27.82 4.94
N TYR A 154 -1.61 27.55 3.82
CA TYR A 154 -0.94 26.27 3.56
C TYR A 154 0.55 26.37 3.84
N SER A 155 1.06 25.46 4.66
CA SER A 155 2.48 25.36 5.02
C SER A 155 3.14 24.04 4.55
N GLY A 156 2.50 23.32 3.63
CA GLY A 156 3.05 22.11 3.01
C GLY A 156 3.87 22.38 1.75
N THR A 157 4.29 21.32 1.07
CA THR A 157 5.03 21.41 -0.20
C THR A 157 4.14 21.09 -1.39
N THR A 158 4.40 21.69 -2.54
CA THR A 158 3.71 21.43 -3.81
C THR A 158 4.04 20.08 -4.43
N ASP A 159 5.09 19.40 -3.95
CA ASP A 159 5.50 18.12 -4.49
C ASP A 159 4.72 16.95 -3.87
N ASN A 160 4.21 16.09 -4.74
CA ASN A 160 3.50 14.87 -4.37
C ASN A 160 4.47 13.79 -3.88
N LEU A 161 4.01 12.93 -2.96
CA LEU A 161 4.78 11.77 -2.51
C LEU A 161 4.74 10.67 -3.58
N SER A 162 5.90 10.26 -4.10
CA SER A 162 6.00 9.13 -5.02
C SER A 162 6.32 7.84 -4.27
N ARG A 163 5.63 6.76 -4.61
CA ARG A 163 5.92 5.40 -4.12
C ARG A 163 6.10 4.46 -5.30
N GLU A 164 7.12 3.61 -5.21
CA GLU A 164 7.29 2.49 -6.15
C GLU A 164 6.36 1.36 -5.70
N ILE A 165 5.45 0.95 -6.59
CA ILE A 165 4.45 -0.10 -6.31
C ILE A 165 4.77 -1.42 -7.01
N SER A 166 5.74 -1.39 -7.92
CA SER A 166 6.27 -2.53 -8.64
C SER A 166 7.57 -2.09 -9.30
N LYS A 167 8.46 -3.03 -9.64
CA LYS A 167 9.75 -2.76 -10.28
C LYS A 167 9.61 -1.83 -11.50
N GLY A 168 10.04 -0.58 -11.33
CA GLY A 168 9.99 0.46 -12.38
C GLY A 168 8.63 1.13 -12.60
N THR A 169 7.63 0.84 -11.78
CA THR A 169 6.33 1.53 -11.79
C THR A 169 6.17 2.34 -10.51
N THR A 170 6.26 3.67 -10.64
CA THR A 170 5.94 4.59 -9.55
C THR A 170 4.51 5.12 -9.66
N VAL A 171 3.95 5.39 -8.50
CA VAL A 171 2.66 6.03 -8.33
C VAL A 171 2.88 7.29 -7.50
N ASN A 172 2.35 8.41 -7.99
CA ASN A 172 2.34 9.66 -7.24
C ASN A 172 1.03 9.72 -6.45
N LEU A 173 1.15 9.72 -5.12
CA LEU A 173 0.03 9.98 -4.22
C LEU A 173 -0.31 11.46 -4.31
N VAL A 174 -1.61 11.79 -4.39
CA VAL A 174 -2.07 13.17 -4.44
C VAL A 174 -2.01 13.75 -3.02
N THR A 175 -0.81 14.14 -2.59
CA THR A 175 -0.55 14.70 -1.25
C THR A 175 -0.38 16.21 -1.27
N ASP A 176 -0.30 16.82 -2.46
CA ASP A 176 -0.22 18.26 -2.65
C ASP A 176 -1.52 18.94 -2.22
N GLY A 177 -1.50 19.52 -1.02
CA GLY A 177 -2.61 20.25 -0.45
C GLY A 177 -2.80 21.64 -1.04
N SER A 178 -1.82 22.20 -1.75
CA SER A 178 -1.95 23.51 -2.39
C SER A 178 -3.01 23.50 -3.49
N GLN A 179 -3.27 22.33 -4.09
CA GLN A 179 -4.34 22.16 -5.08
C GLN A 179 -5.71 22.49 -4.50
N PHE A 180 -5.94 22.32 -3.19
CA PHE A 180 -7.21 22.65 -2.56
C PHE A 180 -7.44 24.15 -2.37
N LEU A 181 -6.37 24.94 -2.31
CA LEU A 181 -6.47 26.40 -2.20
C LEU A 181 -6.83 27.07 -3.53
N ASP A 182 -6.63 26.37 -4.65
CA ASP A 182 -6.87 26.84 -6.02
C ASP A 182 -6.33 28.25 -6.25
N GLU A 183 -5.08 28.50 -5.82
CA GLU A 183 -4.44 29.83 -5.90
C GLU A 183 -4.45 30.34 -7.34
N SER A 184 -5.38 31.26 -7.59
CA SER A 184 -5.66 31.85 -8.89
C SER A 184 -5.62 33.36 -8.71
N GLY A 185 -4.71 34.07 -9.36
CA GLY A 185 -4.64 35.52 -9.21
C GLY A 185 -3.24 36.09 -9.39
N THR A 186 -3.10 37.36 -9.05
CA THR A 186 -1.79 38.03 -9.07
C THR A 186 -1.25 38.13 -7.64
N THR A 187 0.05 38.37 -7.46
CA THR A 187 0.66 38.58 -6.14
C THR A 187 0.05 39.73 -5.33
N ALA A 188 -0.76 40.60 -5.95
CA ALA A 188 -1.47 41.70 -5.32
C ALA A 188 -2.94 41.39 -4.95
N ASP A 189 -3.53 40.33 -5.52
CA ASP A 189 -4.89 39.88 -5.23
C ASP A 189 -4.96 38.35 -5.44
N PRO A 190 -4.48 37.56 -4.45
CA PRO A 190 -4.55 36.11 -4.53
C PRO A 190 -6.01 35.68 -4.31
N GLN A 191 -6.67 35.16 -5.34
CA GLN A 191 -7.91 34.42 -5.10
C GLN A 191 -7.53 33.03 -4.62
N ASN A 192 -7.77 32.79 -3.35
CA ASN A 192 -7.57 31.52 -2.70
C ASN A 192 -8.74 31.25 -1.77
N LEU A 193 -8.83 30.01 -1.29
CA LEU A 193 -9.88 29.62 -0.35
C LEU A 193 -9.92 30.53 0.89
N GLY A 194 -8.78 31.12 1.28
CA GLY A 194 -8.68 32.08 2.39
C GLY A 194 -9.35 33.43 2.11
N THR A 195 -9.08 34.05 0.96
CA THR A 195 -9.72 35.31 0.56
C THR A 195 -11.21 35.11 0.29
N PHE A 196 -11.60 33.95 -0.23
CA PHE A 196 -13.02 33.58 -0.32
C PHE A 196 -13.73 33.51 1.03
N VAL A 197 -13.11 32.88 2.04
CA VAL A 197 -13.68 32.82 3.39
C VAL A 197 -13.82 34.22 3.98
N ASN A 198 -12.81 35.08 3.79
CA ASN A 198 -12.87 36.47 4.25
C ASN A 198 -13.97 37.28 3.53
N ASP A 199 -14.12 37.12 2.21
CA ASP A 199 -15.18 37.75 1.42
C ASP A 199 -16.57 37.28 1.87
N LEU A 200 -16.70 35.98 2.16
CA LEU A 200 -17.95 35.39 2.66
C LEU A 200 -18.34 35.95 4.02
N ILE A 201 -17.42 36.00 4.98
CA ILE A 201 -17.68 36.55 6.32
C ILE A 201 -17.97 38.04 6.24
N THR A 202 -17.25 38.78 5.41
CA THR A 202 -17.48 40.23 5.19
C THR A 202 -18.87 40.49 4.59
N ALA A 203 -19.30 39.69 3.61
CA ALA A 203 -20.62 39.82 3.01
C ALA A 203 -21.75 39.46 3.98
N LEU A 204 -21.53 38.47 4.87
CA LEU A 204 -22.47 38.13 5.94
C LEU A 204 -22.57 39.25 7.00
N ASN A 205 -21.44 39.83 7.42
CA ASN A 205 -21.42 40.96 8.35
C ASN A 205 -22.12 42.21 7.78
N ASN A 206 -22.04 42.42 6.46
CA ASN A 206 -22.69 43.55 5.79
C ASN A 206 -24.14 43.26 5.35
N GLY A 207 -24.64 42.03 5.50
CA GLY A 207 -25.94 41.62 5.01
C GLY A 207 -26.09 41.75 3.48
N ASP A 208 -24.99 41.62 2.72
CA ASP A 208 -25.00 41.81 1.28
C ASP A 208 -25.53 40.58 0.53
N THR A 209 -26.86 40.52 0.44
CA THR A 209 -27.61 39.46 -0.24
C THR A 209 -27.33 39.37 -1.75
N THR A 210 -26.84 40.44 -2.38
CA THR A 210 -26.53 40.47 -3.82
C THR A 210 -25.18 39.80 -4.08
N SER A 211 -24.18 40.10 -3.25
CA SER A 211 -22.87 39.44 -3.32
C SER A 211 -22.94 37.96 -2.95
N LEU A 212 -23.76 37.60 -1.94
CA LEU A 212 -23.97 36.22 -1.51
C LEU A 212 -24.62 35.34 -2.59
N SER A 213 -25.62 35.85 -3.31
CA SER A 213 -26.32 35.12 -4.38
C SER A 213 -25.57 35.09 -5.72
N GLY A 214 -24.63 36.02 -5.93
CA GLY A 214 -23.87 36.16 -7.17
C GLY A 214 -22.44 35.63 -7.09
N ASP A 215 -21.49 36.54 -6.83
CA ASP A 215 -20.06 36.29 -6.93
C ASP A 215 -19.59 35.21 -5.93
N ILE A 216 -20.04 35.31 -4.67
CA ILE A 216 -19.64 34.36 -3.62
C ILE A 216 -20.15 32.95 -3.91
N MET A 217 -21.42 32.80 -4.33
CA MET A 217 -21.94 31.48 -4.71
C MET A 217 -21.19 30.89 -5.90
N THR A 218 -20.81 31.73 -6.87
CA THR A 218 -20.04 31.29 -8.04
C THR A 218 -18.62 30.84 -7.64
N LYS A 219 -17.92 31.63 -6.82
CA LYS A 219 -16.62 31.26 -6.26
C LYS A 219 -16.72 29.96 -5.44
N PHE A 220 -17.74 29.85 -4.60
CA PHE A 220 -18.00 28.65 -3.79
C PHE A 220 -18.15 27.39 -4.66
N GLU A 221 -18.95 27.46 -5.74
CA GLU A 221 -19.12 26.32 -6.64
C GLU A 221 -17.83 25.94 -7.39
N ASN A 222 -16.98 26.91 -7.73
CA ASN A 222 -15.67 26.64 -8.32
C ASN A 222 -14.77 25.87 -7.34
N TYR A 223 -14.67 26.31 -6.08
CA TYR A 223 -13.91 25.58 -5.06
C TYR A 223 -14.48 24.19 -4.85
N ARG A 224 -15.80 24.05 -4.68
CA ARG A 224 -16.45 22.74 -4.54
C ARG A 224 -16.14 21.83 -5.74
N GLN A 225 -16.17 22.36 -6.97
CA GLN A 225 -15.84 21.59 -8.16
C GLN A 225 -14.36 21.17 -8.18
N ASN A 226 -13.45 22.03 -7.73
CA ASN A 226 -12.04 21.69 -7.60
C ASN A 226 -11.83 20.52 -6.61
N PHE A 227 -12.50 20.54 -5.44
CA PHE A 227 -12.48 19.42 -4.50
C PHE A 227 -13.01 18.11 -5.12
N VAL A 228 -14.12 18.19 -5.86
CA VAL A 228 -14.66 17.02 -6.60
C VAL A 228 -13.67 16.51 -7.65
N ASN A 229 -12.95 17.40 -8.33
CA ASN A 229 -11.93 17.01 -9.31
C ASN A 229 -10.74 16.30 -8.63
N ILE A 230 -10.27 16.80 -7.48
CA ILE A 230 -9.20 16.17 -6.70
C ILE A 230 -9.65 14.80 -6.17
N ARG A 231 -10.87 14.72 -5.62
CA ARG A 231 -11.46 13.44 -5.18
C ARG A 231 -11.58 12.44 -6.33
N SER A 232 -11.94 12.90 -7.53
CA SER A 232 -11.99 12.04 -8.73
C SER A 232 -10.62 11.50 -9.12
N LYS A 233 -9.55 12.30 -8.97
CA LYS A 233 -8.17 11.84 -9.16
C LYS A 233 -7.78 10.77 -8.14
N LEU A 234 -8.18 10.93 -6.87
CA LEU A 234 -7.97 9.92 -5.83
C LEU A 234 -8.73 8.63 -6.13
N GLY A 235 -9.99 8.70 -6.56
CA GLY A 235 -10.74 7.51 -6.99
C GLY A 235 -10.10 6.79 -8.19
N ALA A 236 -9.54 7.54 -9.14
CA ALA A 236 -8.77 6.94 -10.24
C ALA A 236 -7.48 6.26 -9.73
N LEU A 237 -6.82 6.86 -8.74
CA LEU A 237 -5.64 6.33 -8.09
C LEU A 237 -5.93 5.04 -7.32
N GLU A 238 -7.00 5.02 -6.54
CA GLU A 238 -7.51 3.86 -5.81
C GLU A 238 -7.76 2.69 -6.78
N ASN A 239 -8.50 2.93 -7.87
CA ASN A 239 -8.73 1.91 -8.91
C ASN A 239 -7.42 1.36 -9.50
N ARG A 240 -6.42 2.24 -9.71
CA ARG A 240 -5.10 1.85 -10.21
C ARG A 240 -4.34 1.02 -9.18
N LEU A 241 -4.39 1.38 -7.90
CA LEU A 241 -3.76 0.64 -6.80
C LEU A 241 -4.42 -0.73 -6.60
N THR A 242 -5.75 -0.81 -6.57
CA THR A 242 -6.50 -2.07 -6.51
C THR A 242 -6.18 -2.99 -7.69
N SER A 243 -6.08 -2.42 -8.90
CA SER A 243 -5.66 -3.19 -10.08
C SER A 243 -4.21 -3.68 -9.97
N ALA A 244 -3.32 -2.86 -9.41
CA ALA A 244 -1.94 -3.26 -9.17
C ALA A 244 -1.84 -4.35 -8.11
N GLN A 245 -2.63 -4.26 -7.03
CA GLN A 245 -2.71 -5.26 -5.98
C GLN A 245 -3.16 -6.61 -6.53
N SER A 246 -4.26 -6.65 -7.29
CA SER A 246 -4.77 -7.89 -7.89
C SER A 246 -3.76 -8.54 -8.85
N ARG A 247 -3.00 -7.73 -9.61
CA ARG A 247 -1.93 -8.22 -10.48
C ARG A 247 -0.76 -8.78 -9.66
N ASN A 248 -0.34 -8.07 -8.62
CA ASN A 248 0.73 -8.48 -7.72
C ASN A 248 0.38 -9.80 -7.02
N GLU A 249 -0.85 -9.94 -6.49
CA GLU A 249 -1.36 -11.17 -5.90
C GLU A 249 -1.34 -12.34 -6.89
N THR A 250 -1.81 -12.12 -8.13
CA THR A 250 -1.78 -13.13 -9.19
C THR A 250 -0.35 -13.55 -9.54
N GLU A 251 0.56 -12.59 -9.65
CA GLU A 251 1.97 -12.85 -9.91
C GLU A 251 2.61 -13.63 -8.77
N ASN A 252 2.31 -13.28 -7.51
CA ASN A 252 2.80 -13.99 -6.35
C ASN A 252 2.33 -15.45 -6.32
N THR A 253 1.06 -15.71 -6.65
CA THR A 253 0.54 -17.08 -6.79
C THR A 253 1.30 -17.83 -7.89
N ASN A 254 1.44 -17.24 -9.09
CA ASN A 254 2.16 -17.89 -10.20
C ASN A 254 3.64 -18.19 -9.87
N LEU A 255 4.31 -17.28 -9.15
CA LEU A 255 5.69 -17.47 -8.70
C LEU A 255 5.78 -18.56 -7.63
N THR A 256 4.81 -18.61 -6.71
CA THR A 256 4.71 -19.64 -5.66
C THR A 256 4.45 -21.01 -6.26
N ASP A 257 3.55 -21.11 -7.25
CA ASP A 257 3.29 -22.35 -7.99
C ASP A 257 4.54 -22.81 -8.75
N SER A 258 5.21 -21.89 -9.44
CA SER A 258 6.49 -22.18 -10.12
C SER A 258 7.60 -22.61 -9.16
N LEU A 259 7.60 -22.06 -7.94
CA LEU A 259 8.52 -22.47 -6.88
C LEU A 259 8.19 -23.87 -6.37
N SER A 260 6.91 -24.16 -6.13
CA SER A 260 6.41 -25.48 -5.72
C SER A 260 6.80 -26.55 -6.76
N ASP A 261 6.52 -26.31 -8.04
CA ASP A 261 6.86 -27.22 -9.15
C ASP A 261 8.36 -27.58 -9.21
N LYS A 262 9.24 -26.66 -8.76
CA LYS A 262 10.69 -26.84 -8.81
C LYS A 262 11.29 -27.33 -7.49
N GLN A 263 10.69 -26.97 -6.38
CA GLN A 263 11.26 -27.19 -5.06
C GLN A 263 10.58 -28.33 -4.32
N ASP A 264 9.27 -28.55 -4.50
CA ASP A 264 8.50 -29.44 -3.66
C ASP A 264 8.50 -30.87 -4.21
N VAL A 265 8.39 -31.83 -3.30
CA VAL A 265 8.48 -33.25 -3.64
C VAL A 265 7.10 -33.91 -3.68
N ASP A 266 6.85 -34.74 -4.69
CA ASP A 266 5.77 -35.72 -4.63
C ASP A 266 6.09 -36.75 -3.56
N VAL A 267 5.53 -36.55 -2.37
CA VAL A 267 5.77 -37.38 -1.19
C VAL A 267 5.42 -38.85 -1.46
N ALA A 268 4.38 -39.13 -2.26
CA ALA A 268 3.96 -40.51 -2.53
C ALA A 268 4.97 -41.22 -3.43
N ALA A 269 5.37 -40.60 -4.54
CA ALA A 269 6.41 -41.14 -5.42
C ALA A 269 7.75 -41.28 -4.67
N LYS A 270 8.11 -40.29 -3.86
CA LYS A 270 9.37 -40.28 -3.13
C LYS A 270 9.42 -41.30 -2.00
N TYR A 271 8.29 -41.57 -1.35
CA TYR A 271 8.18 -42.61 -0.34
C TYR A 271 8.35 -44.02 -0.93
N ILE A 272 7.83 -44.26 -2.13
CA ILE A 272 8.07 -45.51 -2.86
C ILE A 272 9.56 -45.65 -3.19
N GLU A 273 10.19 -44.57 -3.68
CA GLU A 273 11.63 -44.56 -3.93
C GLU A 273 12.45 -44.85 -2.67
N TYR A 274 12.11 -44.21 -1.55
CA TYR A 274 12.74 -44.45 -0.25
C TYR A 274 12.62 -45.92 0.17
N THR A 275 11.44 -46.50 0.03
CA THR A 275 11.18 -47.90 0.39
C THR A 275 12.01 -48.86 -0.45
N ASN A 276 12.11 -48.63 -1.76
CA ASN A 276 12.94 -49.41 -2.67
C ASN A 276 14.45 -49.29 -2.34
N GLN A 277 14.90 -48.07 -2.04
CA GLN A 277 16.30 -47.82 -1.64
C GLN A 277 16.63 -48.49 -0.30
N MET A 278 15.73 -48.43 0.67
CA MET A 278 15.89 -49.07 1.98
C MET A 278 15.93 -50.60 1.86
N ALA A 279 15.06 -51.18 1.02
CA ALA A 279 15.11 -52.61 0.71
C ALA A 279 16.44 -53.02 0.05
N THR A 280 16.93 -52.21 -0.89
CA THR A 280 18.23 -52.44 -1.54
C THR A 280 19.40 -52.33 -0.56
N TYR A 281 19.36 -51.37 0.37
CA TYR A 281 20.34 -51.20 1.42
C TYR A 281 20.38 -52.42 2.36
N GLN A 282 19.22 -52.92 2.79
CA GLN A 282 19.11 -54.15 3.60
C GLN A 282 19.63 -55.38 2.84
N ALA A 283 19.30 -55.52 1.55
CA ALA A 283 19.81 -56.60 0.71
C ALA A 283 21.35 -56.54 0.56
N THR A 284 21.90 -55.33 0.38
CA THR A 284 23.36 -55.12 0.31
C THR A 284 24.02 -55.54 1.62
N LEU A 285 23.50 -55.11 2.78
CA LEU A 285 23.98 -55.53 4.11
C LEU A 285 23.99 -57.06 4.26
N ALA A 286 22.91 -57.74 3.83
CA ALA A 286 22.80 -59.19 3.87
C ALA A 286 23.77 -59.92 2.91
N MET A 287 24.16 -59.29 1.79
CA MET A 287 25.23 -59.81 0.94
C MET A 287 26.61 -59.61 1.56
N GLY A 288 26.84 -58.48 2.25
CA GLY A 288 28.08 -58.19 2.97
C GLY A 288 28.43 -59.24 4.00
N THR A 289 27.45 -59.69 4.79
CA THR A 289 27.66 -60.75 5.78
C THR A 289 28.08 -62.08 5.13
N LYS A 290 27.53 -62.41 3.96
CA LYS A 290 27.94 -63.58 3.17
C LYS A 290 29.36 -63.43 2.62
N VAL A 291 29.70 -62.30 2.01
CA VAL A 291 31.04 -62.05 1.44
C VAL A 291 32.13 -62.08 2.51
N MET A 292 31.85 -61.52 3.69
CA MET A 292 32.78 -61.57 4.83
C MET A 292 32.98 -63.01 5.34
N GLN A 293 31.91 -63.80 5.44
CA GLN A 293 31.98 -65.21 5.87
C GLN A 293 32.80 -66.09 4.91
N THR A 294 32.66 -65.94 3.58
CA THR A 294 33.46 -66.72 2.62
C THR A 294 34.93 -66.32 2.64
N SER A 295 35.25 -65.03 2.78
CA SER A 295 36.66 -64.57 2.79
C SER A 295 37.45 -65.07 4.01
N VAL A 296 36.81 -65.20 5.17
CA VAL A 296 37.43 -65.74 6.39
C VAL A 296 37.68 -67.24 6.25
N MET A 297 36.77 -67.97 5.60
CA MET A 297 36.93 -69.41 5.35
C MET A 297 38.01 -69.73 4.29
N ASP A 298 38.22 -68.87 3.29
CA ASP A 298 39.31 -69.01 2.31
C ASP A 298 40.67 -68.56 2.86
N TYR A 299 40.71 -67.65 3.85
CA TYR A 299 41.95 -67.25 4.52
C TYR A 299 42.45 -68.28 5.55
N MET A 300 41.59 -69.23 5.95
CA MET A 300 41.91 -70.31 6.91
C MET A 300 42.28 -71.65 6.23
N LYS A 301 42.47 -71.67 4.91
CA LYS A 301 43.11 -72.78 4.17
C LYS A 301 44.53 -72.41 3.75
#